data_AF-A0A6I5RT45-F1
#
_entry.id   AF-A0A6I5RT45-F1
#
_cell.length_a   1.000
_cell.length_b   1.000
_cell.length_c   1.000
_cell.angle_alpha   90.00
_cell.angle_beta   90.00
_cell.angle_gamma   90.00
#
_symmetry.space_group_name_H-M   'P 1'
#
loop_
_entity.id
_entity.type
_entity.pdbx_description
1 polymer ?
#
loop_
_entity_poly.entity_id
_entity_poly.type
_entity_poly.pdbx_seq_one_letter_code
_entity_poly.pdbx_strand_id
1 'polypeptide(L)'
;MTDFSGLPLVIEPADLQARLEAPELILVDLTSVNRYGSGHIPGARFVDPKRTQLGQPPAPGLLPAKADLEKLFGELGHTPDSVYVVYDDEGGGWAGRFIWLLDVIGHTRYHYLDGGLHAWHAAGLALSTDVPASAGGPVSLSLNDAPTATREYLQSRIGAADLAIWDARSHLEYTGEKVLAAKGGHIPGAVNFEWTKGMDTDNALRIRKDMPQILEQLGISKDKEVVTHCQTHHRSGFTYLVAKALGYPRVKAYAGSWGEWGNHPDTPVEV
;
A
#
# COMPACT_ATOMS: atom_id res chain seq x y z
N MET A 1 -18.67 -12.50 15.44
CA MET A 1 -17.91 -11.24 15.61
C MET A 1 -16.46 -11.69 15.60
N THR A 2 -15.63 -11.18 14.68
CA THR A 2 -14.23 -11.62 14.54
C THR A 2 -13.42 -11.15 15.75
N ASP A 3 -12.32 -11.81 16.07
CA ASP A 3 -11.42 -11.40 17.17
C ASP A 3 -10.81 -10.01 16.94
N PHE A 4 -10.79 -9.58 15.67
CA PHE A 4 -10.33 -8.26 15.24
C PHE A 4 -11.43 -7.17 15.24
N SER A 5 -12.67 -7.52 15.59
CA SER A 5 -13.77 -6.56 15.60
C SER A 5 -13.51 -5.42 16.59
N GLY A 6 -13.70 -4.18 16.15
CA GLY A 6 -13.49 -2.98 16.96
C GLY A 6 -12.07 -2.42 16.95
N LEU A 7 -11.10 -3.12 16.34
CA LEU A 7 -9.79 -2.56 16.09
C LEU A 7 -9.82 -1.57 14.91
N PRO A 8 -9.03 -0.48 14.97
CA PRO A 8 -8.86 0.42 13.83
C PRO A 8 -8.06 -0.26 12.71
N LEU A 9 -8.02 0.37 11.53
CA LEU A 9 -7.24 -0.14 10.38
C LEU A 9 -5.76 -0.33 10.73
N VAL A 10 -5.16 0.57 11.51
CA VAL A 10 -3.76 0.49 11.93
C VAL A 10 -3.72 -0.08 13.35
N ILE A 11 -3.15 -1.27 13.52
CA ILE A 11 -3.06 -1.97 14.81
C ILE A 11 -1.63 -2.04 15.30
N GLU A 12 -1.44 -2.17 16.61
CA GLU A 12 -0.10 -2.30 17.21
C GLU A 12 0.34 -3.78 17.28
N PRO A 13 1.65 -4.05 17.42
CA PRO A 13 2.15 -5.42 17.63
C PRO A 13 1.47 -6.19 18.76
N ALA A 14 1.13 -5.51 19.86
CA ALA A 14 0.42 -6.13 20.98
C ALA A 14 -1.00 -6.61 20.60
N ASP A 15 -1.70 -5.87 19.73
CA ASP A 15 -3.04 -6.24 19.26
C ASP A 15 -2.99 -7.51 18.40
N LEU A 16 -2.01 -7.59 17.50
CA LEU A 16 -1.79 -8.78 16.67
C LEU A 16 -1.32 -9.97 17.50
N GLN A 17 -0.38 -9.76 18.44
CA GLN A 17 0.17 -10.83 19.27
C GLN A 17 -0.94 -11.58 20.04
N ALA A 18 -1.93 -10.86 20.56
CA ALA A 18 -3.06 -11.44 21.28
C ALA A 18 -4.01 -12.27 20.39
N ARG A 19 -3.82 -12.27 19.06
CA ARG A 19 -4.75 -12.81 18.06
C ARG A 19 -4.06 -13.69 17.00
N LEU A 20 -2.82 -14.10 17.21
CA LEU A 20 -2.08 -14.93 16.24
C LEU A 20 -2.79 -16.27 15.93
N GLU A 21 -3.55 -16.78 16.90
CA GLU A 21 -4.28 -18.05 16.79
C GLU A 21 -5.73 -17.87 16.27
N ALA A 22 -6.13 -16.66 15.89
CA ALA A 22 -7.48 -16.41 15.38
C ALA A 22 -7.69 -17.16 14.05
N PRO A 23 -8.73 -18.00 13.92
CA PRO A 23 -8.90 -18.87 12.75
C PRO A 23 -9.19 -18.13 11.45
N GLU A 24 -9.73 -16.90 11.53
CA GLU A 24 -9.97 -16.04 10.38
C GLU A 24 -8.73 -15.28 9.90
N LEU A 25 -7.64 -15.27 10.66
CA LEU A 25 -6.44 -14.48 10.36
C LEU A 25 -5.72 -15.00 9.11
N ILE A 26 -5.54 -14.11 8.14
CA ILE A 26 -4.54 -14.23 7.08
C ILE A 26 -3.48 -13.17 7.33
N LEU A 27 -2.39 -13.57 7.99
CA LEU A 27 -1.24 -12.71 8.23
C LEU A 27 -0.31 -12.73 7.00
N VAL A 28 -0.06 -11.58 6.40
CA VAL A 28 0.70 -11.44 5.15
C VAL A 28 2.00 -10.69 5.41
N ASP A 29 3.11 -11.33 5.02
CA ASP A 29 4.47 -10.80 5.07
C ASP A 29 4.91 -10.39 3.66
N LEU A 30 5.22 -9.12 3.46
CA LEU A 30 5.78 -8.58 2.20
C LEU A 30 7.22 -8.09 2.37
N THR A 31 8.03 -8.79 3.16
CA THR A 31 9.45 -8.47 3.35
C THR A 31 10.27 -8.97 2.15
N SER A 32 11.22 -9.87 2.38
CA SER A 32 12.00 -10.54 1.35
C SER A 32 12.17 -12.01 1.69
N VAL A 33 12.51 -12.83 0.70
CA VAL A 33 12.79 -14.27 0.90
C VAL A 33 13.80 -14.49 2.03
N ASN A 34 14.85 -13.66 2.07
CA ASN A 34 15.89 -13.74 3.10
C ASN A 34 15.38 -13.29 4.48
N ARG A 35 14.59 -12.21 4.53
CA ARG A 35 14.03 -11.70 5.79
C ARG A 35 13.02 -12.69 6.37
N TYR A 36 12.09 -13.18 5.55
CA TYR A 36 11.11 -14.18 5.94
C TYR A 36 11.80 -15.48 6.41
N GLY A 37 12.79 -15.98 5.65
CA GLY A 37 13.52 -17.20 6.01
C GLY A 37 14.40 -17.10 7.26
N SER A 38 14.81 -15.88 7.65
CA SER A 38 15.58 -15.64 8.88
C SER A 38 14.72 -15.35 10.10
N GLY A 39 13.40 -15.32 9.93
CA GLY A 39 12.41 -15.12 11.01
C GLY A 39 11.35 -14.12 10.60
N HIS A 40 10.09 -14.54 10.70
CA HIS A 40 8.87 -13.78 10.41
C HIS A 40 7.89 -13.85 11.59
N ILE A 41 6.81 -13.07 11.55
CA ILE A 41 5.78 -13.14 12.59
C ILE A 41 5.10 -14.53 12.53
N PRO A 42 4.92 -15.25 13.65
CA PRO A 42 4.35 -16.60 13.64
C PRO A 42 3.03 -16.68 12.85
N GLY A 43 2.93 -17.65 11.94
CA GLY A 43 1.76 -17.85 11.09
C GLY A 43 1.70 -16.95 9.85
N ALA A 44 2.66 -16.04 9.65
CA ALA A 44 2.70 -15.17 8.48
C ALA A 44 2.91 -15.98 7.18
N ARG A 45 2.25 -15.55 6.11
CA ARG A 45 2.38 -16.11 4.76
C ARG A 45 3.15 -15.12 3.89
N PHE A 46 4.29 -15.56 3.37
CA PHE A 46 5.13 -14.73 2.52
C PHE A 46 4.50 -14.44 1.16
N VAL A 47 4.50 -13.17 0.78
CA VAL A 47 4.18 -12.69 -0.56
C VAL A 47 5.36 -11.86 -1.04
N ASP A 48 6.12 -12.38 -2.02
CA ASP A 48 7.19 -11.60 -2.66
C ASP A 48 6.59 -10.29 -3.22
N PRO A 49 7.11 -9.12 -2.85
CA PRO A 49 6.65 -7.83 -3.34
C PRO A 49 6.40 -7.75 -4.84
N LYS A 50 7.22 -8.42 -5.65
CA LYS A 50 7.08 -8.46 -7.12
C LYS A 50 5.76 -9.04 -7.57
N ARG A 51 5.17 -9.97 -6.80
CA ARG A 51 3.87 -10.58 -7.10
C ARG A 51 2.71 -9.61 -6.96
N THR A 52 2.92 -8.46 -6.33
CA THR A 52 1.91 -7.40 -6.22
C THR A 52 1.87 -6.48 -7.43
N GLN A 53 2.78 -6.64 -8.39
CA GLN A 53 2.94 -5.78 -9.57
C GLN A 53 2.74 -6.57 -10.86
N LEU A 54 2.26 -5.89 -11.90
CA LEU A 54 2.28 -6.41 -13.27
C LEU A 54 3.71 -6.71 -13.72
N GLY A 55 4.65 -5.81 -13.39
CA GLY A 55 6.07 -5.97 -13.71
C GLY A 55 6.42 -5.87 -15.20
N GLN A 56 5.48 -5.44 -16.05
CA GLN A 56 5.67 -5.33 -17.51
C GLN A 56 5.53 -3.87 -17.99
N PRO A 57 6.27 -3.46 -19.04
CA PRO A 57 6.07 -2.16 -19.67
C PRO A 57 4.70 -2.07 -20.35
N PRO A 58 4.17 -0.85 -20.60
CA PRO A 58 4.77 0.44 -20.28
C PRO A 58 4.57 0.88 -18.82
N ALA A 59 3.75 0.17 -18.05
CA ALA A 59 3.34 0.58 -16.71
C ALA A 59 3.47 -0.60 -15.72
N PRO A 60 4.70 -0.90 -15.25
CA PRO A 60 4.95 -2.08 -14.40
C PRO A 60 4.27 -2.02 -13.03
N GLY A 61 3.88 -0.82 -12.57
CA GLY A 61 3.17 -0.61 -11.31
C GLY A 61 1.70 -0.99 -11.32
N LEU A 62 1.13 -1.31 -12.49
CA LEU A 62 -0.25 -1.78 -12.63
C LEU A 62 -0.51 -3.09 -11.85
N LEU A 63 -1.79 -3.42 -11.76
CA LEU A 63 -2.28 -4.65 -11.17
C LEU A 63 -1.69 -5.89 -11.88
N PRO A 64 -1.31 -6.96 -11.14
CA PRO A 64 -1.04 -8.26 -11.75
C PRO A 64 -2.20 -8.74 -12.62
N ALA A 65 -1.93 -9.69 -13.52
CA ALA A 65 -3.01 -10.30 -14.29
C ALA A 65 -4.01 -10.98 -13.33
N LYS A 66 -5.30 -11.01 -13.71
CA LYS A 66 -6.36 -11.59 -12.87
C LYS A 66 -6.02 -13.01 -12.41
N ALA A 67 -5.51 -13.85 -13.30
CA ALA A 67 -5.12 -15.23 -12.97
C ALA A 67 -4.00 -15.31 -11.90
N ASP A 68 -3.07 -14.35 -11.90
CA ASP A 68 -2.01 -14.30 -10.88
C ASP A 68 -2.56 -13.88 -9.51
N LEU A 69 -3.54 -12.98 -9.49
CA LEU A 69 -4.28 -12.61 -8.27
C LEU A 69 -5.10 -13.79 -7.74
N GLU A 70 -5.87 -14.45 -8.61
CA GLU A 70 -6.69 -15.61 -8.24
C GLU A 70 -5.83 -16.72 -7.61
N LYS A 71 -4.65 -16.96 -8.20
CA LYS A 71 -3.65 -17.88 -7.65
C LYS A 71 -3.08 -17.39 -6.31
N LEU A 72 -2.63 -16.13 -6.23
CA LEU A 72 -2.06 -15.55 -5.01
C LEU A 72 -3.03 -15.62 -3.83
N PHE A 73 -4.27 -15.18 -4.03
CA PHE A 73 -5.28 -15.21 -2.97
C PHE A 73 -5.74 -16.63 -2.61
N GLY A 74 -5.67 -17.57 -3.57
CA GLY A 74 -5.87 -18.99 -3.29
C GLY A 74 -4.79 -19.61 -2.40
N GLU A 75 -3.51 -19.30 -2.67
CA GLU A 75 -2.37 -19.73 -1.85
C GLU A 75 -2.45 -19.19 -0.41
N LEU A 76 -2.93 -17.95 -0.25
CA LEU A 76 -3.17 -17.31 1.03
C LEU A 76 -4.35 -17.89 1.81
N GLY A 77 -5.28 -18.55 1.13
CA GLY A 77 -6.50 -19.12 1.74
C GLY A 77 -7.64 -18.12 1.86
N HIS A 78 -7.72 -17.19 0.91
CA HIS A 78 -8.76 -16.16 0.91
C HIS A 78 -10.17 -16.75 0.97
N THR A 79 -10.95 -16.28 1.94
CA THR A 79 -12.40 -16.49 2.01
C THR A 79 -13.10 -15.16 2.29
N PRO A 80 -14.43 -15.07 2.09
CA PRO A 80 -15.19 -13.88 2.47
C PRO A 80 -15.07 -13.52 3.96
N ASP A 81 -14.75 -14.49 4.81
CA ASP A 81 -14.67 -14.34 6.26
C ASP A 81 -13.29 -14.04 6.83
N SER A 82 -12.26 -14.16 5.99
CA SER A 82 -10.88 -13.85 6.36
C SER A 82 -10.74 -12.41 6.90
N VAL A 83 -9.81 -12.23 7.82
CA VAL A 83 -9.30 -10.93 8.26
C VAL A 83 -7.83 -10.88 7.90
N TYR A 84 -7.42 -9.93 7.08
CA TYR A 84 -6.01 -9.75 6.74
C TYR A 84 -5.31 -8.88 7.78
N VAL A 85 -4.10 -9.27 8.16
CA VAL A 85 -3.15 -8.35 8.79
C VAL A 85 -1.93 -8.31 7.91
N VAL A 86 -1.50 -7.12 7.52
CA VAL A 86 -0.48 -6.93 6.49
C VAL A 86 0.71 -6.18 7.06
N TYR A 87 1.92 -6.64 6.77
CA TYR A 87 3.14 -5.96 7.16
C TYR A 87 4.28 -6.15 6.15
N ASP A 88 5.28 -5.28 6.26
CA ASP A 88 6.57 -5.38 5.59
C ASP A 88 7.70 -4.95 6.57
N ASP A 89 8.93 -4.81 6.07
CA ASP A 89 10.12 -4.40 6.80
C ASP A 89 10.71 -3.09 6.25
N GLU A 90 9.87 -2.21 5.70
CA GLU A 90 10.29 -0.92 5.14
C GLU A 90 9.41 0.26 5.56
N GLY A 91 8.45 0.03 6.47
CA GLY A 91 7.56 1.06 7.02
C GLY A 91 6.20 1.15 6.35
N GLY A 92 5.83 0.19 5.49
CA GLY A 92 4.45 0.02 5.00
C GLY A 92 4.23 0.32 3.52
N GLY A 93 5.27 0.44 2.70
CA GLY A 93 5.12 0.64 1.25
C GLY A 93 4.45 -0.55 0.59
N TRP A 94 5.06 -1.73 0.71
CA TRP A 94 4.50 -2.98 0.18
C TRP A 94 3.22 -3.41 0.91
N ALA A 95 3.16 -3.25 2.23
CA ALA A 95 1.97 -3.57 3.00
C ALA A 95 0.78 -2.70 2.56
N GLY A 96 0.99 -1.39 2.39
CA GLY A 96 -0.04 -0.49 1.91
C GLY A 96 -0.45 -0.76 0.46
N ARG A 97 0.50 -1.15 -0.42
CA ARG A 97 0.17 -1.62 -1.78
C ARG A 97 -0.67 -2.90 -1.76
N PHE A 98 -0.37 -3.83 -0.87
CA PHE A 98 -1.17 -5.04 -0.73
C PHE A 98 -2.58 -4.73 -0.19
N ILE A 99 -2.73 -3.76 0.71
CA ILE A 99 -4.04 -3.25 1.14
C ILE A 99 -4.81 -2.65 -0.05
N TRP A 100 -4.16 -1.92 -0.97
CA TRP A 100 -4.79 -1.52 -2.22
C TRP A 100 -5.27 -2.73 -3.06
N LEU A 101 -4.50 -3.83 -3.12
CA LEU A 101 -4.97 -5.06 -3.77
C LEU A 101 -6.20 -5.66 -3.08
N LEU A 102 -6.27 -5.61 -1.75
CA LEU A 102 -7.44 -6.05 -0.98
C LEU A 102 -8.69 -5.25 -1.36
N ASP A 103 -8.56 -3.92 -1.52
CA ASP A 103 -9.65 -3.09 -2.02
C ASP A 103 -10.05 -3.43 -3.46
N VAL A 104 -9.06 -3.73 -4.33
CA VAL A 104 -9.30 -4.12 -5.73
C VAL A 104 -10.09 -5.43 -5.80
N ILE A 105 -9.85 -6.39 -4.90
CA ILE A 105 -10.66 -7.62 -4.87
C ILE A 105 -11.96 -7.47 -4.06
N GLY A 106 -12.27 -6.26 -3.59
CA GLY A 106 -13.48 -5.96 -2.82
C GLY A 106 -13.47 -6.49 -1.37
N HIS A 107 -12.30 -6.84 -0.84
CA HIS A 107 -12.18 -7.29 0.54
C HIS A 107 -12.24 -6.10 1.51
N THR A 108 -12.87 -6.28 2.67
CA THR A 108 -13.20 -5.16 3.57
C THR A 108 -12.67 -5.32 5.00
N ARG A 109 -12.11 -6.48 5.34
CA ARG A 109 -11.66 -6.80 6.70
C ARG A 109 -10.15 -6.93 6.74
N TYR A 110 -9.46 -5.81 6.92
CA TYR A 110 -8.00 -5.83 6.97
C TYR A 110 -7.44 -4.79 7.93
N HIS A 111 -6.23 -5.08 8.40
CA HIS A 111 -5.43 -4.21 9.24
C HIS A 111 -4.01 -4.11 8.71
N TYR A 112 -3.37 -2.98 8.97
CA TYR A 112 -1.93 -2.77 8.85
C TYR A 112 -1.29 -2.90 10.23
N LEU A 113 -0.19 -3.64 10.33
CA LEU A 113 0.63 -3.68 11.53
C LEU A 113 1.54 -2.44 11.57
N ASP A 114 1.32 -1.51 12.50
CA ASP A 114 2.06 -0.25 12.53
C ASP A 114 3.56 -0.47 12.75
N GLY A 115 4.38 0.09 11.85
CA GLY A 115 5.84 -0.12 11.81
C GLY A 115 6.28 -1.54 11.41
N GLY A 116 5.34 -2.42 11.06
CA GLY A 116 5.59 -3.76 10.54
C GLY A 116 6.56 -4.60 11.36
N LEU A 117 7.48 -5.28 10.67
CA LEU A 117 8.45 -6.17 11.31
C LEU A 117 9.44 -5.43 12.22
N HIS A 118 9.73 -4.15 11.94
CA HIS A 118 10.60 -3.32 12.80
C HIS A 118 9.97 -3.09 14.16
N ALA A 119 8.69 -2.69 14.19
CA ALA A 119 7.95 -2.49 15.42
C ALA A 119 7.74 -3.81 16.19
N TRP A 120 7.48 -4.91 15.50
CA TRP A 120 7.39 -6.24 16.09
C TRP A 120 8.69 -6.64 16.78
N HIS A 121 9.83 -6.45 16.10
CA HIS A 121 11.14 -6.76 16.65
C HIS A 121 11.51 -5.84 17.83
N ALA A 122 11.26 -4.53 17.70
CA ALA A 122 11.50 -3.56 18.78
C ALA A 122 10.69 -3.85 20.05
N ALA A 123 9.52 -4.47 19.91
CA ALA A 123 8.69 -4.92 21.03
C ALA A 123 9.17 -6.25 21.66
N GLY A 124 10.25 -6.85 21.16
CA GLY A 124 10.80 -8.09 21.69
C GLY A 124 9.90 -9.32 21.48
N LEU A 125 9.02 -9.26 20.48
CA LEU A 125 8.05 -10.32 20.21
C LEU A 125 8.66 -11.49 19.43
N ALA A 126 8.08 -12.67 19.62
CA ALA A 126 8.60 -13.91 19.05
C ALA A 126 8.57 -13.90 17.51
N LEU A 127 9.57 -14.52 16.90
CA LEU A 127 9.61 -14.81 15.47
C LEU A 127 9.51 -16.32 15.27
N SER A 128 9.03 -16.73 14.10
CA SER A 128 9.01 -18.10 13.63
C SER A 128 9.81 -18.24 12.34
N THR A 129 10.32 -19.45 12.09
CA THR A 129 10.85 -19.87 10.79
C THR A 129 9.95 -20.92 10.12
N ASP A 130 8.85 -21.30 10.77
CA ASP A 130 7.92 -22.30 10.28
C ASP A 130 7.08 -21.74 9.14
N VAL A 131 7.12 -22.39 7.98
CA VAL A 131 6.39 -21.94 6.81
C VAL A 131 4.97 -22.54 6.83
N PRO A 132 3.90 -21.72 6.92
CA PRO A 132 2.54 -22.24 6.84
C PRO A 132 2.30 -22.94 5.50
N ALA A 133 1.56 -24.04 5.52
CA ALA A 133 1.17 -24.71 4.29
C ALA A 133 0.31 -23.78 3.42
N SER A 134 0.53 -23.81 2.10
CA SER A 134 -0.35 -23.16 1.12
C SER A 134 -1.78 -23.66 1.32
N ALA A 135 -2.76 -22.75 1.37
CA ALA A 135 -4.13 -23.10 1.72
C ALA A 135 -4.84 -23.88 0.60
N GLY A 136 -4.62 -23.53 -0.66
CA GLY A 136 -5.28 -24.20 -1.78
C GLY A 136 -4.90 -23.69 -3.17
N GLY A 137 -5.73 -24.07 -4.14
CA GLY A 137 -5.64 -23.60 -5.53
C GLY A 137 -6.30 -22.23 -5.75
N PRO A 138 -6.32 -21.74 -7.00
CA PRO A 138 -6.86 -20.42 -7.33
C PRO A 138 -8.31 -20.23 -6.90
N VAL A 139 -8.66 -19.03 -6.45
CA VAL A 139 -10.02 -18.60 -6.11
C VAL A 139 -10.58 -17.69 -7.19
N SER A 140 -11.89 -17.74 -7.46
CA SER A 140 -12.53 -16.81 -8.40
C SER A 140 -12.64 -15.43 -7.78
N LEU A 141 -12.10 -14.40 -8.44
CA LEU A 141 -12.13 -13.02 -7.97
C LEU A 141 -12.99 -12.12 -8.85
N SER A 142 -13.71 -11.20 -8.21
CA SER A 142 -14.32 -10.04 -8.88
C SER A 142 -13.46 -8.82 -8.60
N LEU A 143 -12.98 -8.16 -9.65
CA LEU A 143 -12.10 -6.99 -9.51
C LEU A 143 -12.93 -5.71 -9.58
N ASN A 144 -12.57 -4.76 -8.72
CA ASN A 144 -13.17 -3.45 -8.59
C ASN A 144 -12.16 -2.38 -9.02
N ASP A 145 -12.53 -1.55 -9.98
CA ASP A 145 -11.69 -0.47 -10.48
C ASP A 145 -11.72 0.78 -9.57
N ALA A 146 -12.71 0.89 -8.67
CA ALA A 146 -12.90 2.06 -7.81
C ALA A 146 -11.67 2.50 -7.00
N PRO A 147 -10.81 1.59 -6.47
CA PRO A 147 -9.59 1.96 -5.74
C PRO A 147 -8.47 2.52 -6.64
N THR A 148 -8.61 2.44 -7.96
CA THR A 148 -7.56 2.77 -8.92
C THR A 148 -7.96 3.97 -9.78
N ALA A 149 -7.06 4.93 -9.91
CA ALA A 149 -7.16 5.97 -10.93
C ALA A 149 -6.41 5.49 -12.18
N THR A 150 -7.06 5.54 -13.36
CA THR A 150 -6.36 5.37 -14.63
C THR A 150 -5.67 6.67 -15.04
N ARG A 151 -4.76 6.60 -16.03
CA ARG A 151 -4.13 7.79 -16.60
C ARG A 151 -5.16 8.79 -17.11
N GLU A 152 -6.13 8.32 -17.88
CA GLU A 152 -7.19 9.13 -18.49
C GLU A 152 -8.08 9.76 -17.42
N TYR A 153 -8.43 8.99 -16.38
CA TYR A 153 -9.21 9.49 -15.27
C TYR A 153 -8.48 10.63 -14.56
N LEU A 154 -7.22 10.43 -14.18
CA LEU A 154 -6.44 11.45 -13.49
C LEU A 154 -6.22 12.68 -14.36
N GLN A 155 -5.90 12.49 -15.64
CA GLN A 155 -5.74 13.58 -16.60
C GLN A 155 -7.02 14.41 -16.76
N SER A 156 -8.20 13.77 -16.74
CA SER A 156 -9.49 14.48 -16.82
C SER A 156 -9.83 15.31 -15.57
N ARG A 157 -9.19 15.00 -14.43
CA ARG A 157 -9.46 15.62 -13.12
C ARG A 157 -8.46 16.71 -12.75
N ILE A 158 -7.39 16.91 -13.54
CA ILE A 158 -6.40 17.98 -13.30
C ILE A 158 -7.10 19.34 -13.18
N GLY A 159 -6.76 20.08 -12.13
CA GLY A 159 -7.32 21.40 -11.84
C GLY A 159 -8.69 21.38 -11.14
N ALA A 160 -9.28 20.20 -10.88
CA ALA A 160 -10.51 20.12 -10.11
C ALA A 160 -10.30 20.59 -8.66
N ALA A 161 -11.17 21.47 -8.17
CA ALA A 161 -11.08 22.02 -6.82
C ALA A 161 -11.22 20.95 -5.72
N ASP A 162 -11.89 19.84 -6.03
CA ASP A 162 -12.14 18.72 -5.13
C ASP A 162 -11.11 17.58 -5.24
N LEU A 163 -9.94 17.82 -5.86
CA LEU A 163 -8.86 16.86 -6.04
C LEU A 163 -7.59 17.30 -5.27
N ALA A 164 -6.94 16.34 -4.63
CA ALA A 164 -5.56 16.46 -4.17
C ALA A 164 -4.73 15.32 -4.77
N ILE A 165 -3.64 15.67 -5.47
CA ILE A 165 -2.71 14.67 -6.01
C ILE A 165 -1.51 14.59 -5.07
N TRP A 166 -1.38 13.47 -4.36
CA TRP A 166 -0.31 13.24 -3.40
C TRP A 166 0.83 12.47 -4.07
N ASP A 167 1.89 13.20 -4.45
CA ASP A 167 3.12 12.62 -4.98
C ASP A 167 4.05 12.17 -3.83
N ALA A 168 4.22 10.86 -3.70
CA ALA A 168 4.98 10.21 -2.65
C ALA A 168 6.48 10.01 -2.98
N ARG A 169 6.96 10.54 -4.11
CA ARG A 169 8.37 10.47 -4.52
C ARG A 169 9.25 11.40 -3.68
N SER A 170 10.56 11.27 -3.82
CA SER A 170 11.51 12.22 -3.23
C SER A 170 11.33 13.61 -3.84
N HIS A 171 11.74 14.64 -3.09
CA HIS A 171 11.64 16.03 -3.56
C HIS A 171 12.35 16.24 -4.90
N LEU A 172 13.54 15.65 -5.08
CA LEU A 172 14.31 15.77 -6.33
C LEU A 172 13.59 15.12 -7.53
N GLU A 173 12.84 14.04 -7.33
CA GLU A 173 12.02 13.45 -8.41
C GLU A 173 10.83 14.36 -8.76
N TYR A 174 10.23 14.99 -7.76
CA TYR A 174 9.10 15.91 -7.91
C TYR A 174 9.50 17.20 -8.63
N THR A 175 10.63 17.82 -8.28
CA THR A 175 11.17 19.01 -8.95
C THR A 175 11.79 18.72 -10.31
N GLY A 176 11.88 17.45 -10.72
CA GLY A 176 12.55 17.08 -11.97
C GLY A 176 14.08 17.18 -11.96
N GLU A 177 14.70 17.47 -10.82
CA GLU A 177 16.17 17.41 -10.66
C GLU A 177 16.71 15.98 -10.79
N LYS A 178 15.92 14.98 -10.36
CA LYS A 178 16.17 13.56 -10.57
C LYS A 178 15.15 12.98 -11.55
N VAL A 179 15.58 12.79 -12.79
CA VAL A 179 14.73 12.31 -13.89
C VAL A 179 14.82 10.78 -14.03
N LEU A 180 13.69 10.08 -13.90
CA LEU A 180 13.58 8.62 -14.02
C LEU A 180 12.62 8.16 -15.14
N ALA A 181 12.24 9.07 -16.03
CA ALA A 181 11.37 8.84 -17.17
C ALA A 181 11.77 9.80 -18.31
N ALA A 182 11.08 9.76 -19.45
CA ALA A 182 11.34 10.70 -20.54
C ALA A 182 11.12 12.18 -20.14
N LYS A 183 10.24 12.43 -19.17
CA LYS A 183 9.95 13.75 -18.61
C LYS A 183 10.26 13.78 -17.11
N GLY A 184 10.96 14.83 -16.67
CA GLY A 184 11.17 15.16 -15.25
C GLY A 184 10.15 16.20 -14.77
N GLY A 185 9.84 16.20 -13.48
CA GLY A 185 8.83 17.07 -12.87
C GLY A 185 7.75 16.25 -12.17
N HIS A 186 6.54 16.81 -12.06
CA HIS A 186 5.39 16.20 -11.41
C HIS A 186 4.08 16.43 -12.19
N ILE A 187 3.00 15.78 -11.73
CA ILE A 187 1.66 15.96 -12.32
C ILE A 187 1.18 17.37 -11.97
N PRO A 188 0.66 18.17 -12.92
CA PRO A 188 0.23 19.55 -12.63
C PRO A 188 -0.73 19.65 -11.45
N GLY A 189 -0.44 20.58 -10.53
CA GLY A 189 -1.19 20.76 -9.28
C GLY A 189 -0.97 19.70 -8.20
N ALA A 190 -0.05 18.73 -8.39
CA ALA A 190 0.30 17.78 -7.35
C ALA A 190 1.14 18.42 -6.25
N VAL A 191 0.95 17.94 -5.02
CA VAL A 191 1.76 18.30 -3.86
C VAL A 191 2.69 17.15 -3.48
N ASN A 192 3.91 17.47 -3.05
CA ASN A 192 4.89 16.47 -2.66
C ASN A 192 4.90 16.24 -1.15
N PHE A 193 4.73 14.98 -0.76
CA PHE A 193 5.11 14.51 0.56
C PHE A 193 5.63 13.09 0.44
N GLU A 194 6.96 12.99 0.49
CA GLU A 194 7.67 11.72 0.35
C GLU A 194 7.25 10.71 1.42
N TRP A 195 6.99 9.47 1.01
CA TRP A 195 6.50 8.40 1.88
C TRP A 195 7.31 8.22 3.19
N THR A 196 8.64 8.25 3.14
CA THR A 196 9.52 8.10 4.32
C THR A 196 9.35 9.24 5.33
N LYS A 197 8.94 10.45 4.91
CA LYS A 197 8.67 11.56 5.83
C LYS A 197 7.41 11.34 6.68
N GLY A 198 6.56 10.39 6.29
CA GLY A 198 5.40 9.95 7.06
C GLY A 198 5.72 8.89 8.11
N MET A 199 6.96 8.42 8.17
CA MET A 199 7.42 7.40 9.12
C MET A 199 8.17 8.06 10.28
N ASP A 200 7.97 7.56 11.49
CA ASP A 200 8.73 7.93 12.67
C ASP A 200 9.90 6.95 12.85
N THR A 201 11.11 7.39 12.48
CA THR A 201 12.34 6.57 12.55
C THR A 201 12.76 6.26 13.99
N ASP A 202 12.40 7.11 14.94
CA ASP A 202 12.70 6.90 16.36
C ASP A 202 11.70 5.95 17.02
N ASN A 203 10.56 5.71 16.35
CA ASN A 203 9.50 4.82 16.79
C ASN A 203 9.28 3.62 15.83
N ALA A 204 10.38 3.03 15.37
CA ALA A 204 10.41 1.81 14.57
C ALA A 204 9.56 1.88 13.28
N LEU A 205 9.66 3.00 12.56
CA LEU A 205 8.99 3.26 11.27
C LEU A 205 7.46 3.28 11.32
N ARG A 206 6.87 3.42 12.51
CA ARG A 206 5.42 3.65 12.63
C ARG A 206 4.97 4.89 11.88
N ILE A 207 3.70 4.92 11.50
CA ILE A 207 3.10 6.13 10.92
C ILE A 207 3.18 7.25 11.97
N ARG A 208 3.75 8.39 11.60
CA ARG A 208 3.88 9.53 12.51
C ARG A 208 2.51 10.07 12.95
N LYS A 209 2.40 10.46 14.22
CA LYS A 209 1.12 10.85 14.83
C LYS A 209 0.57 12.19 14.33
N ASP A 210 1.44 13.04 13.79
CA ASP A 210 1.13 14.36 13.22
C ASP A 210 0.78 14.33 11.72
N MET A 211 0.60 13.13 11.13
CA MET A 211 0.14 13.01 9.73
C MET A 211 -1.13 13.81 9.41
N PRO A 212 -2.19 13.83 10.25
CA PRO A 212 -3.39 14.61 9.94
C PRO A 212 -3.10 16.09 9.67
N GLN A 213 -2.28 16.71 10.52
CA GLN A 213 -1.91 18.12 10.43
C GLN A 213 -1.05 18.40 9.20
N ILE A 214 -0.09 17.50 8.91
CA ILE A 214 0.77 17.60 7.73
C ILE A 214 -0.06 17.55 6.44
N LEU A 215 -0.98 16.59 6.33
CA LEU A 215 -1.81 16.44 5.14
C LEU A 215 -2.73 17.65 4.94
N GLU A 216 -3.33 18.17 6.02
CA GLU A 216 -4.13 19.39 5.96
C GLU A 216 -3.32 20.61 5.50
N GLN A 217 -2.09 20.80 6.00
CA GLN A 217 -1.21 21.90 5.58
C GLN A 217 -0.82 21.84 4.10
N LEU A 218 -0.75 20.63 3.53
CA LEU A 218 -0.51 20.40 2.11
C LEU A 218 -1.79 20.47 1.26
N GLY A 219 -2.94 20.74 1.86
CA GLY A 219 -4.23 20.79 1.17
C GLY A 219 -4.76 19.41 0.75
N ILE A 220 -4.23 18.33 1.33
CA ILE A 220 -4.72 16.95 1.22
C ILE A 220 -5.75 16.75 2.34
N SER A 221 -7.01 17.12 2.08
CA SER A 221 -8.09 17.14 3.07
C SER A 221 -9.20 16.12 2.77
N LYS A 222 -9.98 15.75 3.78
CA LYS A 222 -11.01 14.67 3.68
C LYS A 222 -12.18 15.02 2.77
N ASP A 223 -12.42 16.30 2.50
CA ASP A 223 -13.43 16.78 1.56
C ASP A 223 -13.01 16.58 0.10
N LYS A 224 -11.72 16.33 -0.17
CA LYS A 224 -11.19 16.07 -1.51
C LYS A 224 -11.06 14.59 -1.80
N GLU A 225 -11.04 14.27 -3.10
CA GLU A 225 -10.53 13.00 -3.58
C GLU A 225 -9.00 13.06 -3.54
N VAL A 226 -8.39 12.06 -2.93
CA VAL A 226 -6.94 11.91 -2.85
C VAL A 226 -6.51 10.87 -3.87
N VAL A 227 -5.79 11.32 -4.90
CA VAL A 227 -5.11 10.41 -5.83
C VAL A 227 -3.63 10.41 -5.48
N THR A 228 -3.10 9.26 -5.06
CA THR A 228 -1.67 9.16 -4.70
C THR A 228 -0.89 8.30 -5.67
N HIS A 229 0.37 8.66 -5.90
CA HIS A 229 1.25 7.95 -6.82
C HIS A 229 2.72 8.07 -6.42
N CYS A 230 3.57 7.25 -7.05
CA CYS A 230 5.02 7.44 -7.00
C CYS A 230 5.63 7.15 -8.38
N GLN A 231 6.59 6.22 -8.49
CA GLN A 231 7.12 5.73 -9.77
C GLN A 231 6.39 4.48 -10.27
N THR A 232 6.05 3.53 -9.39
CA THR A 232 5.46 2.22 -9.74
C THR A 232 4.39 1.78 -8.72
N HIS A 233 3.80 2.75 -8.01
CA HIS A 233 2.86 2.52 -6.92
C HIS A 233 3.34 1.52 -5.84
N HIS A 234 4.63 1.56 -5.54
CA HIS A 234 5.23 0.91 -4.36
C HIS A 234 5.17 1.87 -3.17
N ARG A 235 5.99 2.93 -3.19
CA ARG A 235 6.02 3.97 -2.14
C ARG A 235 4.66 4.59 -1.83
N SER A 236 3.82 4.78 -2.84
CA SER A 236 2.47 5.32 -2.64
C SER A 236 1.46 4.29 -2.14
N GLY A 237 1.84 3.02 -1.98
CA GLY A 237 1.11 2.07 -1.17
C GLY A 237 1.01 2.56 0.28
N PHE A 238 2.11 3.05 0.85
CA PHE A 238 2.13 3.65 2.18
C PHE A 238 1.18 4.86 2.29
N THR A 239 1.24 5.79 1.34
CA THR A 239 0.42 7.00 1.39
C THR A 239 -1.07 6.71 1.14
N TYR A 240 -1.37 5.73 0.29
CA TYR A 240 -2.73 5.19 0.13
C TYR A 240 -3.28 4.63 1.44
N LEU A 241 -2.49 3.78 2.11
CA LEU A 241 -2.77 3.24 3.42
C LEU A 241 -3.01 4.35 4.46
N VAL A 242 -2.13 5.36 4.55
CA VAL A 242 -2.27 6.45 5.52
C VAL A 242 -3.57 7.22 5.31
N ALA A 243 -3.92 7.59 4.06
CA ALA A 243 -5.17 8.28 3.79
C ALA A 243 -6.38 7.44 4.24
N LYS A 244 -6.37 6.12 3.99
CA LYS A 244 -7.42 5.22 4.47
C LYS A 244 -7.46 5.10 5.98
N ALA A 245 -6.31 4.95 6.64
CA ALA A 245 -6.18 4.87 8.09
C ALA A 245 -6.75 6.10 8.79
N LEU A 246 -6.55 7.28 8.19
CA LEU A 246 -7.07 8.55 8.68
C LEU A 246 -8.56 8.77 8.35
N GLY A 247 -9.19 7.85 7.63
CA GLY A 247 -10.62 7.90 7.30
C GLY A 247 -10.94 8.88 6.17
N TYR A 248 -10.07 9.03 5.18
CA TYR A 248 -10.39 9.77 3.96
C TYR A 248 -11.41 8.95 3.14
N PRO A 249 -12.55 9.53 2.76
CA PRO A 249 -13.65 8.78 2.14
C PRO A 249 -13.42 8.47 0.65
N ARG A 250 -12.52 9.21 -0.02
CA ARG A 250 -12.26 9.12 -1.46
C ARG A 250 -10.75 9.02 -1.70
N VAL A 251 -10.23 7.81 -1.75
CA VAL A 251 -8.80 7.54 -1.97
C VAL A 251 -8.64 6.64 -3.18
N LYS A 252 -7.75 7.01 -4.10
CA LYS A 252 -7.37 6.22 -5.27
C LYS A 252 -5.87 6.12 -5.39
N ALA A 253 -5.39 4.97 -5.82
CA ALA A 253 -4.03 4.78 -6.28
C ALA A 253 -3.95 5.03 -7.79
N TYR A 254 -3.06 5.92 -8.23
CA TYR A 254 -2.66 5.95 -9.64
C TYR A 254 -1.53 4.93 -9.87
N ALA A 255 -1.93 3.69 -10.18
CA ALA A 255 -1.05 2.53 -10.26
C ALA A 255 -0.03 2.62 -11.41
N GLY A 256 -0.38 3.26 -12.53
CA GLY A 256 0.56 3.56 -13.61
C GLY A 256 1.70 4.48 -13.16
N SER A 257 1.40 5.41 -12.24
CA SER A 257 2.38 6.27 -11.56
C SER A 257 3.27 7.05 -12.52
N TRP A 258 4.37 7.63 -12.04
CA TRP A 258 5.31 8.39 -12.88
C TRP A 258 5.99 7.53 -13.96
N GLY A 259 6.06 6.21 -13.78
CA GLY A 259 6.54 5.29 -14.81
C GLY A 259 5.70 5.33 -16.09
N GLU A 260 4.38 5.47 -15.96
CA GLU A 260 3.50 5.72 -17.10
C GLU A 260 3.45 7.21 -17.45
N TRP A 261 3.15 8.08 -16.48
CA TRP A 261 2.93 9.51 -16.73
C TRP A 261 4.14 10.23 -17.30
N GLY A 262 5.34 9.96 -16.78
CA GLY A 262 6.57 10.57 -17.25
C GLY A 262 7.01 10.10 -18.64
N ASN A 263 6.45 8.99 -19.15
CA ASN A 263 6.80 8.42 -20.45
C ASN A 263 5.68 8.54 -21.50
N HIS A 264 4.44 8.83 -21.10
CA HIS A 264 3.32 8.94 -22.03
C HIS A 264 3.35 10.28 -22.80
N PRO A 265 3.09 10.32 -24.13
CA PRO A 265 3.15 11.56 -24.90
C PRO A 265 2.11 12.60 -24.47
N ASP A 266 0.90 12.15 -24.11
CA ASP A 266 -0.25 13.06 -23.88
C ASP A 266 -0.33 13.63 -22.47
N THR A 267 0.55 13.24 -21.55
CA THR A 267 0.46 13.65 -20.14
C THR A 267 1.22 14.96 -19.87
N PRO A 268 0.57 16.01 -19.32
CA PRO A 268 1.23 17.27 -19.00
C PRO A 268 2.16 17.12 -17.79
N VAL A 269 3.17 17.97 -17.68
CA VAL A 269 4.15 17.97 -16.58
C VAL A 269 4.39 19.40 -16.10
N GLU A 270 4.49 19.57 -14.78
CA GLU A 270 4.89 20.81 -14.10
C GLU A 270 6.27 20.60 -13.45
N VAL A 271 7.05 21.67 -13.33
CA VAL A 271 8.42 21.68 -12.75
C VAL A 271 8.50 22.78 -11.72
#